data_AF-A0A955W0E9-F1
#
_entry.id   AF-A0A955W0E9-F1
#
_cell.length_a   1.000
_cell.length_b   1.000
_cell.length_c   1.000
_cell.angle_alpha   90.00
_cell.angle_beta   90.00
_cell.angle_gamma   90.00
#
_symmetry.space_group_name_H-M   'P 1'
#
loop_
_entity.id
_entity.type
_entity.pdbx_description
1 polymer ?
#
loop_
_entity_poly.entity_id
_entity_poly.type
_entity_poly.pdbx_seq_one_letter_code
_entity_poly.pdbx_strand_id
1 'polypeptide(L)'
;ASAADETLPDAAPTGLVPLVAPISIAVGDALAAALDPARAAARGAKGAPPGEPRPSLDDAIGALRDRVFLGLGLSLPNARVHLDRGRSPWRYTIAIQEVPAEHGEVATGATTEEATADVIAACERAVRARAGDLLGLQETQNMLDRLERAYPALVRHVIPKPVGLALLTDVLRRLVEEGVSVRPLREILEALATYAPNERDPVTLTELVRGSLRRHISHLHAPDGTLRAHMLDPAIEDVVREAIQHTATGSYLALAPDLAEEVLAHARRVATGTGGRFVLLAQPDVRRFVRRLLEVEVPGAVVLSYPELDPAVRVETLGRLSL
;
A
#
# COMPACT_ATOMS: atom_id res chain seq x y z
N ALA A 1 30.22 -60.25 -16.30
CA ALA A 1 31.05 -59.04 -16.53
C ALA A 1 30.90 -58.71 -18.02
N SER A 2 30.48 -57.53 -18.47
CA SER A 2 30.53 -56.19 -17.91
C SER A 2 29.58 -55.29 -18.73
N ALA A 3 28.89 -54.39 -18.01
CA ALA A 3 28.36 -53.05 -18.34
C ALA A 3 27.80 -52.78 -19.76
N ALA A 4 26.50 -52.50 -19.94
CA ALA A 4 25.79 -51.28 -19.53
C ALA A 4 26.28 -50.04 -20.30
N ASP A 5 25.60 -49.77 -21.42
CA ASP A 5 25.58 -48.47 -22.09
C ASP A 5 24.12 -48.16 -22.45
N GLU A 6 23.40 -47.68 -21.45
CA GLU A 6 22.13 -46.97 -21.64
C GLU A 6 22.33 -45.61 -20.97
N THR A 7 22.87 -44.66 -21.74
CA THR A 7 22.85 -43.24 -21.41
C THR A 7 21.40 -42.78 -21.26
N LEU A 8 20.93 -42.75 -20.01
CA LEU A 8 19.77 -41.98 -19.59
C LEU A 8 20.01 -40.50 -19.94
N PRO A 9 19.03 -39.79 -20.53
CA PRO A 9 19.15 -38.35 -20.70
C PRO A 9 19.18 -37.70 -19.32
N ASP A 10 20.22 -36.89 -19.10
CA ASP A 10 20.40 -35.99 -17.97
C ASP A 10 19.30 -34.92 -18.01
N ALA A 11 18.10 -35.29 -17.56
CA ALA A 11 17.03 -34.36 -17.28
C ALA A 11 17.36 -33.71 -15.94
N ALA A 12 18.13 -32.61 -15.99
CA ALA A 12 18.26 -31.69 -14.90
C ALA A 12 16.86 -31.44 -14.28
N PRO A 13 16.69 -31.54 -12.95
CA PRO A 13 15.42 -31.27 -12.31
C PRO A 13 14.99 -29.87 -12.75
N THR A 14 13.82 -29.80 -13.39
CA THR A 14 13.22 -28.56 -13.88
C THR A 14 13.26 -27.57 -12.73
N GLY A 15 14.11 -26.56 -12.89
CA GLY A 15 14.73 -25.83 -11.80
C GLY A 15 13.71 -25.31 -10.79
N LEU A 16 14.10 -25.36 -9.51
CA LEU A 16 13.50 -24.56 -8.46
C LEU A 16 13.60 -23.09 -8.87
N VAL A 17 12.62 -22.57 -9.62
CA VAL A 17 12.45 -21.13 -9.79
C VAL A 17 11.96 -20.64 -8.44
N PRO A 18 12.74 -19.86 -7.68
CA PRO A 18 12.29 -19.36 -6.39
C PRO A 18 11.16 -18.36 -6.63
N LEU A 19 9.92 -18.85 -6.56
CA LEU A 19 8.72 -18.02 -6.61
C LEU A 19 8.43 -17.50 -5.21
N VAL A 20 8.91 -16.29 -4.94
CA VAL A 20 8.64 -15.54 -3.71
C VAL A 20 7.15 -15.54 -3.45
N ALA A 21 6.73 -15.92 -2.25
CA ALA A 21 5.36 -15.71 -1.80
C ALA A 21 5.12 -14.20 -1.60
N PRO A 22 4.28 -13.53 -2.41
CA PRO A 22 4.12 -12.08 -2.27
C PRO A 22 3.52 -11.67 -0.93
N ILE A 23 2.64 -12.51 -0.38
CA ILE A 23 2.04 -12.36 0.94
C ILE A 23 2.07 -13.72 1.64
N SER A 24 2.64 -13.79 2.83
CA SER A 24 2.58 -14.99 3.67
C SER A 24 2.21 -14.65 5.11
N ILE A 25 1.45 -15.55 5.74
CA ILE A 25 1.00 -15.45 7.12
C ILE A 25 1.50 -16.70 7.84
N ALA A 26 2.48 -16.52 8.72
CA ALA A 26 2.99 -17.56 9.60
C ALA A 26 2.23 -17.50 10.92
N VAL A 27 1.68 -18.62 11.39
CA VAL A 27 0.90 -18.69 12.63
C VAL A 27 1.43 -19.79 13.55
N GLY A 28 1.47 -19.52 14.85
CA GLY A 28 1.79 -20.52 15.87
C GLY A 28 0.73 -21.62 15.97
N ASP A 29 1.10 -22.76 16.55
CA ASP A 29 0.28 -23.98 16.54
C ASP A 29 -1.11 -23.81 17.19
N ALA A 30 -1.20 -23.08 18.32
CA ALA A 30 -2.47 -22.87 19.02
C ALA A 30 -3.38 -21.88 18.26
N LEU A 31 -2.81 -20.82 17.71
CA LEU A 31 -3.51 -19.87 16.86
C LEU A 31 -4.03 -20.55 15.59
N ALA A 32 -3.23 -21.40 14.95
CA ALA A 32 -3.65 -22.14 13.78
C ALA A 32 -4.85 -23.06 14.05
N ALA A 33 -4.87 -23.71 15.22
CA ALA A 33 -6.02 -24.51 15.65
C ALA A 33 -7.27 -23.66 15.92
N ALA A 34 -7.10 -22.44 16.43
CA ALA A 34 -8.20 -21.50 16.66
C ALA A 34 -8.78 -20.93 15.35
N LEU A 35 -7.93 -20.70 14.33
CA LEU A 35 -8.30 -20.17 13.01
C LEU A 35 -9.00 -21.21 12.13
N ASP A 36 -8.70 -22.51 12.31
CA ASP A 36 -9.31 -23.60 11.56
C ASP A 36 -9.76 -24.76 12.48
N PRO A 37 -10.85 -24.54 13.24
CA PRO A 37 -11.35 -25.53 14.20
C PRO A 37 -11.86 -26.80 13.52
N ALA A 38 -12.32 -26.72 12.26
CA ALA A 38 -12.81 -27.87 11.50
C ALA A 38 -11.68 -28.83 11.10
N ARG A 39 -10.54 -28.28 10.67
CA ARG A 39 -9.34 -29.07 10.31
C ARG A 39 -8.58 -29.55 11.55
N ALA A 40 -8.68 -28.83 12.67
CA ALA A 40 -8.24 -29.30 13.98
C ALA A 40 -9.10 -30.48 14.49
N ALA A 41 -10.43 -30.39 14.38
CA ALA A 41 -11.35 -31.48 14.74
C ALA A 41 -11.22 -32.71 13.83
N ALA A 42 -10.92 -32.52 12.54
CA ALA A 42 -10.64 -33.63 11.62
C ALA A 42 -9.38 -34.44 11.98
N ARG A 43 -8.45 -33.85 12.75
CA ARG A 43 -7.28 -34.57 13.32
C ARG A 43 -7.58 -35.25 14.66
N GLY A 44 -8.73 -34.99 15.27
CA GLY A 44 -9.15 -35.53 16.57
C GLY A 44 -10.63 -35.87 16.62
N ALA A 45 -10.99 -37.03 16.06
CA ALA A 45 -12.25 -37.76 16.25
C ALA A 45 -13.60 -37.10 15.83
N LYS A 46 -14.51 -37.97 15.38
CA LYS A 46 -15.87 -37.72 14.88
C LYS A 46 -16.75 -36.90 15.84
N GLY A 47 -17.44 -35.90 15.28
CA GLY A 47 -18.73 -35.41 15.79
C GLY A 47 -18.69 -34.00 16.37
N ALA A 48 -18.80 -32.98 15.50
CA ALA A 48 -19.20 -31.63 15.89
C ALA A 48 -20.59 -31.32 15.28
N PRO A 49 -21.54 -30.75 16.02
CA PRO A 49 -22.85 -30.38 15.50
C PRO A 49 -22.72 -29.27 14.43
N PRO A 50 -23.64 -29.17 13.46
CA PRO A 50 -23.60 -28.13 12.44
C PRO A 50 -23.94 -26.79 13.08
N GLY A 51 -22.91 -26.05 13.50
CA GLY A 51 -23.02 -24.63 13.82
C GLY A 51 -23.15 -23.81 12.55
N GLU A 52 -23.64 -22.57 12.68
CA GLU A 52 -23.68 -21.58 11.61
C GLU A 52 -22.33 -21.49 10.88
N PRO A 53 -22.33 -21.29 9.54
CA PRO A 53 -21.10 -21.18 8.77
C PRO A 53 -20.28 -19.98 9.26
N ARG A 54 -19.24 -20.25 10.04
CA ARG A 54 -18.26 -19.25 10.44
C ARG A 54 -17.36 -18.96 9.25
N PRO A 55 -17.07 -17.69 8.93
CA PRO A 55 -16.16 -17.37 7.85
C PRO A 55 -14.81 -18.00 8.16
N SER A 56 -14.34 -18.84 7.26
CA SER A 56 -13.00 -19.40 7.35
C SER A 56 -11.97 -18.27 7.20
N LEU A 57 -10.74 -18.50 7.66
CA LEU A 57 -9.63 -17.56 7.40
C LEU A 57 -9.50 -17.26 5.90
N ASP A 58 -9.78 -18.23 5.03
CA ASP A 58 -9.77 -18.07 3.58
C ASP A 58 -10.85 -17.09 3.09
N ASP A 59 -12.06 -17.13 3.66
CA ASP A 59 -13.13 -16.17 3.35
C ASP A 59 -12.74 -14.76 3.80
N ALA A 60 -12.11 -14.66 4.99
CA ALA A 60 -11.64 -13.38 5.52
C ALA A 60 -10.48 -12.78 4.68
N ILE A 61 -9.58 -13.63 4.17
CA ILE A 61 -8.55 -13.24 3.19
C ILE A 61 -9.21 -12.79 1.89
N GLY A 62 -10.25 -13.49 1.42
CA GLY A 62 -11.05 -13.07 0.26
C GLY A 62 -11.62 -11.66 0.43
N ALA A 63 -12.30 -11.41 1.55
CA ALA A 63 -12.86 -10.10 1.89
C ALA A 63 -11.78 -9.01 2.03
N LEU A 64 -10.59 -9.34 2.56
CA LEU A 64 -9.45 -8.43 2.62
C LEU A 64 -9.02 -8.00 1.21
N ARG A 65 -8.90 -8.95 0.27
CA ARG A 65 -8.51 -8.66 -1.12
C ARG A 65 -9.51 -7.72 -1.78
N ASP A 66 -10.80 -7.94 -1.56
CA ASP A 66 -11.85 -7.07 -2.09
C ASP A 66 -11.77 -5.65 -1.50
N ARG A 67 -11.54 -5.51 -0.18
CA ARG A 67 -11.35 -4.19 0.45
C ARG A 67 -10.13 -3.46 -0.09
N VAL A 68 -9.00 -4.14 -0.27
CA VAL A 68 -7.78 -3.53 -0.83
C VAL A 68 -7.97 -3.16 -2.29
N PHE A 69 -8.64 -4.00 -3.08
CA PHE A 69 -8.99 -3.67 -4.45
C PHE A 69 -9.93 -2.46 -4.53
N LEU A 70 -10.99 -2.41 -3.70
CA LEU A 70 -11.93 -1.29 -3.67
C LEU A 70 -11.27 0.01 -3.20
N GLY A 71 -10.35 -0.06 -2.23
CA GLY A 71 -9.63 1.09 -1.69
C GLY A 71 -8.52 1.58 -2.62
N LEU A 72 -7.56 0.72 -2.97
CA LEU A 72 -6.34 1.08 -3.69
C LEU A 72 -6.37 0.73 -5.19
N GLY A 73 -7.23 -0.19 -5.63
CA GLY A 73 -7.21 -0.70 -7.01
C GLY A 73 -6.21 -1.81 -7.26
N LEU A 74 -5.54 -2.30 -6.21
CA LEU A 74 -4.57 -3.38 -6.30
C LEU A 74 -5.26 -4.73 -6.30
N SER A 75 -4.99 -5.54 -7.32
CA SER A 75 -5.41 -6.94 -7.36
C SER A 75 -4.40 -7.79 -6.60
N LEU A 76 -4.70 -8.10 -5.34
CA LEU A 76 -3.79 -8.86 -4.50
C LEU A 76 -3.73 -10.35 -4.91
N PRO A 77 -2.51 -10.95 -4.89
CA PRO A 77 -2.36 -12.40 -4.98
C PRO A 77 -2.94 -13.09 -3.73
N ASN A 78 -3.08 -14.41 -3.79
CA ASN A 78 -3.49 -15.19 -2.62
C ASN A 78 -2.40 -15.15 -1.55
N ALA A 79 -2.80 -14.97 -0.29
CA ALA A 79 -1.89 -15.09 0.85
C ALA A 79 -1.63 -16.56 1.16
N ARG A 80 -0.37 -16.93 1.42
CA ARG A 80 0.00 -18.29 1.86
C ARG A 80 0.00 -18.36 3.38
N VAL A 81 -0.88 -19.18 3.97
CA VAL A 81 -0.90 -19.43 5.42
C VAL A 81 -0.07 -20.68 5.75
N HIS A 82 0.84 -20.58 6.71
CA HIS A 82 1.67 -21.71 7.14
C HIS A 82 1.92 -21.71 8.66
N LEU A 83 2.28 -22.88 9.19
CA LEU A 83 2.59 -23.07 10.61
C LEU A 83 4.03 -22.65 10.91
N ASP A 84 4.21 -21.84 11.95
CA ASP A 84 5.51 -21.54 12.54
C ASP A 84 5.68 -22.33 13.85
N ARG A 85 6.34 -23.49 13.75
CA ARG A 85 6.57 -24.41 14.87
C ARG A 85 7.67 -23.95 15.83
N GLY A 86 8.37 -22.85 15.53
CA GLY A 86 9.51 -22.36 16.31
C GLY A 86 9.17 -21.22 17.28
N ARG A 87 7.92 -20.74 17.32
CA ARG A 87 7.51 -19.54 18.05
C ARG A 87 6.40 -19.78 19.07
N SER A 88 6.07 -18.73 19.82
CA SER A 88 4.95 -18.69 20.77
C SER A 88 3.64 -19.19 20.11
N PRO A 89 2.84 -20.05 20.77
CA PRO A 89 1.69 -20.71 20.17
C PRO A 89 0.60 -19.78 19.63
N TRP A 90 0.49 -18.56 20.18
CA TRP A 90 -0.53 -17.56 19.82
C TRP A 90 0.00 -16.41 18.96
N ARG A 91 1.22 -16.53 18.44
CA ARG A 91 1.87 -15.50 17.63
C ARG A 91 1.53 -15.66 16.15
N TYR A 92 1.47 -14.53 15.44
CA TYR A 92 1.49 -14.48 13.99
C TYR A 92 2.63 -13.60 13.45
N THR A 93 3.02 -13.83 12.21
CA THR A 93 3.92 -12.96 11.44
C THR A 93 3.41 -12.87 10.01
N ILE A 94 3.25 -11.65 9.52
CA ILE A 94 2.88 -11.35 8.15
C ILE A 94 4.14 -10.89 7.43
N ALA A 95 4.44 -11.54 6.31
CA ALA A 95 5.53 -11.15 5.45
C ALA A 95 5.00 -10.72 4.08
N ILE A 96 5.62 -9.66 3.55
CA ILE A 96 5.40 -9.17 2.19
C ILE A 96 6.69 -9.43 1.42
N GLN A 97 6.57 -10.10 0.27
CA GLN A 97 7.72 -10.55 -0.51
C GLN A 97 8.73 -11.36 0.34
N GLU A 98 8.22 -12.25 1.20
CA GLU A 98 8.99 -13.07 2.15
C GLU A 98 9.81 -12.30 3.21
N VAL A 99 9.64 -10.97 3.30
CA VAL A 99 10.23 -10.15 4.35
C VAL A 99 9.17 -9.85 5.42
N PRO A 100 9.44 -10.13 6.72
CA PRO A 100 8.50 -9.79 7.79
C PRO A 100 8.15 -8.31 7.79
N ALA A 101 6.85 -8.02 7.66
CA ALA A 101 6.30 -6.67 7.61
C ALA A 101 5.54 -6.34 8.91
N GLU A 102 4.85 -7.32 9.48
CA GLU A 102 4.08 -7.15 10.72
C GLU A 102 4.11 -8.45 11.55
N HIS A 103 4.03 -8.32 12.86
CA HIS A 103 3.93 -9.45 13.77
C HIS A 103 3.14 -9.04 15.01
N GLY A 104 2.51 -10.02 15.66
CA GLY A 104 1.69 -9.78 16.83
C GLY A 104 1.34 -11.08 17.54
N GLU A 105 0.68 -10.96 18.68
CA GLU A 105 0.19 -12.09 19.44
C GLU A 105 -1.29 -11.89 19.73
N VAL A 106 -2.07 -12.92 19.41
CA VAL A 106 -3.49 -12.96 19.74
C VAL A 106 -3.63 -13.33 21.23
N ALA A 107 -4.62 -12.77 21.90
CA ALA A 107 -4.92 -13.13 23.29
C ALA A 107 -5.16 -14.65 23.42
N THR A 108 -4.56 -15.26 24.44
CA THR A 108 -4.75 -16.69 24.70
C THR A 108 -6.21 -17.00 24.99
N GLY A 109 -6.79 -17.95 24.26
CA GLY A 109 -8.20 -18.31 24.41
C GLY A 109 -9.17 -17.45 23.60
N ALA A 110 -8.67 -16.57 22.73
CA ALA A 110 -9.50 -15.84 21.77
C ALA A 110 -10.36 -16.79 20.93
N THR A 111 -11.56 -16.34 20.61
CA THR A 111 -12.46 -17.03 19.69
C THR A 111 -11.89 -17.03 18.27
N THR A 112 -12.38 -17.95 17.41
CA THR A 112 -12.00 -17.98 15.99
C THR A 112 -12.23 -16.63 15.31
N GLU A 113 -13.31 -15.94 15.64
CA GLU A 113 -13.66 -14.64 15.05
C GLU A 113 -12.67 -13.55 15.49
N GLU A 114 -12.37 -13.44 16.79
CA GLU A 114 -11.40 -12.49 17.33
C GLU A 114 -10.00 -12.73 16.76
N ALA A 115 -9.55 -13.99 16.74
CA ALA A 115 -8.26 -14.37 16.18
C ALA A 115 -8.17 -14.05 14.68
N THR A 116 -9.23 -14.33 13.91
CA THR A 116 -9.28 -14.02 12.48
C THR A 116 -9.27 -12.52 12.26
N ALA A 117 -10.06 -11.75 13.01
CA ALA A 117 -10.15 -10.31 12.89
C ALA A 117 -8.79 -9.63 13.18
N ASP A 118 -8.07 -10.06 14.21
CA ASP A 118 -6.76 -9.49 14.56
C ASP A 118 -5.71 -9.78 13.47
N VAL A 119 -5.58 -11.05 13.05
CA VAL A 119 -4.64 -11.45 11.99
C VAL A 119 -4.94 -10.73 10.67
N ILE A 120 -6.22 -10.59 10.30
CA ILE A 120 -6.63 -9.92 9.06
C ILE A 120 -6.40 -8.41 9.15
N ALA A 121 -6.67 -7.78 10.29
CA ALA A 121 -6.40 -6.36 10.49
C ALA A 121 -4.90 -6.05 10.37
N ALA A 122 -4.05 -6.91 10.96
CA ALA A 122 -2.61 -6.82 10.78
C ALA A 122 -2.19 -7.07 9.32
N CYS A 123 -2.78 -8.06 8.65
CA CYS A 123 -2.47 -8.32 7.24
C CYS A 123 -2.84 -7.11 6.37
N GLU A 124 -3.97 -6.46 6.64
CA GLU A 124 -4.38 -5.25 5.94
C GLU A 124 -3.40 -4.08 6.15
N ARG A 125 -2.95 -3.85 7.38
CA ARG A 125 -1.94 -2.83 7.69
C ARG A 125 -0.63 -3.09 6.96
N ALA A 126 -0.11 -4.32 7.04
CA ALA A 126 1.11 -4.72 6.34
C ALA A 126 1.02 -4.54 4.81
N VAL A 127 -0.10 -4.99 4.21
CA VAL A 127 -0.34 -4.84 2.76
C VAL A 127 -0.44 -3.37 2.36
N ARG A 128 -1.15 -2.55 3.12
CA ARG A 128 -1.28 -1.11 2.83
C ARG A 128 0.05 -0.38 2.97
N ALA A 129 0.84 -0.68 4.01
CA ALA A 129 2.15 -0.09 4.23
C ALA A 129 3.17 -0.46 3.13
N ARG A 130 3.00 -1.62 2.49
CA ARG A 130 3.88 -2.12 1.42
C ARG A 130 3.16 -2.25 0.07
N ALA A 131 2.12 -1.45 -0.16
CA ALA A 131 1.28 -1.53 -1.35
C ALA A 131 2.11 -1.36 -2.65
N GLY A 132 3.10 -0.48 -2.64
CA GLY A 132 4.01 -0.25 -3.76
C GLY A 132 4.87 -1.47 -4.14
N ASP A 133 5.18 -2.36 -3.20
CA ASP A 133 5.96 -3.59 -3.47
C ASP A 133 5.14 -4.66 -4.18
N LEU A 134 3.82 -4.56 -4.09
CA LEU A 134 2.86 -5.50 -4.69
C LEU A 134 2.41 -5.03 -6.07
N LEU A 135 2.91 -3.88 -6.56
CA LEU A 135 2.58 -3.33 -7.85
C LEU A 135 3.82 -3.26 -8.75
N GLY A 136 4.03 -4.29 -9.56
CA GLY A 136 5.11 -4.38 -10.54
C GLY A 136 4.67 -4.10 -11.97
N LEU A 137 5.59 -4.36 -12.90
CA LEU A 137 5.33 -4.29 -14.34
C LEU A 137 4.23 -5.27 -14.77
N GLN A 138 4.23 -6.48 -14.21
CA GLN A 138 3.24 -7.51 -14.56
C GLN A 138 1.83 -7.11 -14.11
N GLU A 139 1.69 -6.62 -12.88
CA GLU A 139 0.40 -6.15 -12.36
C GLU A 139 -0.09 -4.95 -13.16
N THR A 140 0.80 -4.01 -13.50
CA THR A 140 0.48 -2.86 -14.35
C THR A 140 0.03 -3.29 -15.74
N GLN A 141 0.72 -4.25 -16.38
CA GLN A 141 0.34 -4.79 -17.67
C GLN A 141 -1.05 -5.45 -17.60
N ASN A 142 -1.30 -6.26 -16.56
CA ASN A 142 -2.61 -6.89 -16.36
C ASN A 142 -3.74 -5.87 -16.20
N MET A 143 -3.48 -4.73 -15.55
CA MET A 143 -4.43 -3.62 -15.44
C MET A 143 -4.68 -2.95 -16.80
N LEU A 144 -3.62 -2.71 -17.58
CA LEU A 144 -3.71 -2.17 -18.95
C LEU A 144 -4.48 -3.10 -19.88
N ASP A 145 -4.21 -4.39 -19.88
CA ASP A 145 -4.88 -5.38 -20.73
C ASP A 145 -6.39 -5.42 -20.48
N ARG A 146 -6.79 -5.26 -19.21
CA ARG A 146 -8.22 -5.17 -18.83
C ARG A 146 -8.82 -3.85 -19.30
N LEU A 147 -8.10 -2.74 -19.17
CA LEU A 147 -8.56 -1.44 -19.61
C LEU A 147 -8.67 -1.35 -21.14
N GLU A 148 -7.73 -1.95 -21.89
CA GLU A 148 -7.71 -1.93 -23.36
C GLU A 148 -8.97 -2.57 -23.96
N ARG A 149 -9.56 -3.58 -23.28
CA ARG A 149 -10.82 -4.20 -23.71
C ARG A 149 -11.98 -3.20 -23.75
N ALA A 150 -11.97 -2.19 -22.88
CA ALA A 150 -13.02 -1.17 -22.79
C ALA A 150 -12.62 0.15 -23.48
N TYR A 151 -11.35 0.55 -23.40
CA TYR A 151 -10.83 1.83 -23.90
C TYR A 151 -9.58 1.64 -24.78
N PRO A 152 -9.68 0.89 -25.90
CA PRO A 152 -8.51 0.54 -26.71
C PRO A 152 -7.83 1.77 -27.33
N ALA A 153 -8.61 2.76 -27.74
CA ALA A 153 -8.09 4.00 -28.32
C ALA A 153 -7.22 4.79 -27.34
N LEU A 154 -7.62 4.86 -26.07
CA LEU A 154 -6.85 5.54 -25.03
C LEU A 154 -5.53 4.81 -24.75
N VAL A 155 -5.59 3.50 -24.51
CA VAL A 155 -4.40 2.71 -24.18
C VAL A 155 -3.36 2.79 -25.31
N ARG A 156 -3.79 2.64 -26.57
CA ARG A 156 -2.90 2.72 -27.74
C ARG A 156 -2.36 4.12 -28.02
N HIS A 157 -3.07 5.16 -27.58
CA HIS A 157 -2.60 6.54 -27.69
C HIS A 157 -1.54 6.89 -26.63
N VAL A 158 -1.62 6.26 -25.44
CA VAL A 158 -0.77 6.59 -24.30
C VAL A 158 0.44 5.66 -24.17
N ILE A 159 0.25 4.35 -24.41
CA ILE A 159 1.23 3.28 -24.23
C ILE A 159 1.62 2.70 -25.60
N PRO A 160 2.92 2.49 -25.89
CA PRO A 160 4.10 2.75 -25.06
C PRO A 160 4.64 4.18 -25.17
N LYS A 161 4.00 5.06 -25.94
CA LYS A 161 4.40 6.46 -26.13
C LYS A 161 3.14 7.34 -26.14
N PRO A 162 3.10 8.47 -25.38
CA PRO A 162 4.21 9.11 -24.65
C PRO A 162 4.70 8.38 -23.40
N VAL A 163 3.99 7.39 -22.86
CA VAL A 163 4.31 6.75 -21.58
C VAL A 163 4.70 5.29 -21.76
N GLY A 164 5.92 4.94 -21.35
CA GLY A 164 6.36 3.55 -21.29
C GLY A 164 5.77 2.81 -20.07
N LEU A 165 5.67 1.49 -20.14
CA LEU A 165 5.13 0.66 -19.05
C LEU A 165 5.82 0.93 -17.71
N ALA A 166 7.15 1.04 -17.69
CA ALA A 166 7.93 1.30 -16.47
C ALA A 166 7.60 2.67 -15.85
N LEU A 167 7.39 3.70 -16.68
CA LEU A 167 7.01 5.03 -16.19
C LEU A 167 5.60 5.00 -15.58
N LEU A 168 4.65 4.33 -16.24
CA LEU A 168 3.31 4.14 -15.69
C LEU A 168 3.38 3.39 -14.35
N THR A 169 4.13 2.28 -14.28
CA THR A 169 4.30 1.52 -13.04
C THR A 169 4.87 2.39 -11.92
N ASP A 170 5.88 3.23 -12.17
CA ASP A 170 6.44 4.12 -11.13
C ASP A 170 5.39 5.15 -10.64
N VAL A 171 4.64 5.77 -11.56
CA VAL A 171 3.56 6.69 -11.19
C VAL A 171 2.48 6.00 -10.35
N LEU A 172 2.01 4.82 -10.79
CA LEU A 172 0.99 4.08 -10.04
C LEU A 172 1.50 3.62 -8.66
N ARG A 173 2.77 3.21 -8.55
CA ARG A 173 3.41 2.84 -7.28
C ARG A 173 3.40 4.01 -6.29
N ARG A 174 3.85 5.19 -6.73
CA ARG A 174 3.86 6.40 -5.90
C ARG A 174 2.47 6.80 -5.44
N LEU A 175 1.45 6.66 -6.30
CA LEU A 175 0.06 6.89 -5.90
C LEU A 175 -0.37 5.94 -4.77
N VAL A 176 -0.15 4.62 -4.91
CA VAL A 176 -0.59 3.65 -3.90
C VAL A 176 0.22 3.72 -2.60
N GLU A 177 1.50 4.10 -2.65
CA GLU A 177 2.35 4.37 -1.48
C GLU A 177 1.81 5.54 -0.63
N GLU A 178 1.09 6.47 -1.25
CA GLU A 178 0.38 7.55 -0.57
C GLU A 178 -1.09 7.25 -0.31
N GLY A 179 -1.53 6.00 -0.52
CA GLY A 179 -2.90 5.57 -0.31
C GLY A 179 -3.90 6.08 -1.35
N VAL A 180 -3.42 6.64 -2.48
CA VAL A 180 -4.28 7.09 -3.58
C VAL A 180 -4.68 5.91 -4.45
N SER A 181 -5.98 5.77 -4.68
CA SER A 181 -6.53 4.68 -5.49
C SER A 181 -6.11 4.78 -6.95
N VAL A 182 -5.66 3.67 -7.52
CA VAL A 182 -5.36 3.53 -8.96
C VAL A 182 -6.50 2.89 -9.76
N ARG A 183 -7.66 2.70 -9.13
CA ARG A 183 -8.90 2.30 -9.81
C ARG A 183 -9.34 3.21 -10.96
N PRO A 184 -9.25 4.56 -10.87
CA PRO A 184 -9.60 5.44 -11.98
C PRO A 184 -8.48 5.45 -13.05
N LEU A 185 -8.03 4.27 -13.49
CA LEU A 185 -6.90 4.13 -14.42
C LEU A 185 -7.13 4.86 -15.75
N ARG A 186 -8.38 4.95 -16.21
CA ARG A 186 -8.76 5.77 -17.37
C ARG A 186 -8.35 7.23 -17.19
N GLU A 187 -8.71 7.83 -16.05
CA GLU A 187 -8.41 9.23 -15.74
C GLU A 187 -6.91 9.45 -15.52
N ILE A 188 -6.23 8.47 -14.90
CA ILE A 188 -4.77 8.46 -14.79
C ILE A 188 -4.10 8.48 -16.17
N LEU A 189 -4.55 7.64 -17.11
CA LEU A 189 -4.00 7.64 -18.47
C LEU A 189 -4.33 8.92 -19.24
N GLU A 190 -5.51 9.51 -19.05
CA GLU A 190 -5.88 10.80 -19.67
C GLU A 190 -5.00 11.95 -19.15
N ALA A 191 -4.75 11.99 -17.84
CA ALA A 191 -3.82 12.94 -17.25
C ALA A 191 -2.41 12.75 -17.82
N LEU A 192 -1.92 11.50 -17.87
CA LEU A 192 -0.60 11.21 -18.42
C LEU A 192 -0.50 11.51 -19.93
N ALA A 193 -1.57 11.29 -20.71
CA ALA A 193 -1.62 11.68 -22.13
C ALA A 193 -1.40 13.19 -22.30
N THR A 194 -1.91 13.97 -21.36
CA THR A 194 -1.83 15.44 -21.36
C THR A 194 -0.43 15.93 -20.95
N TYR A 195 0.14 15.37 -19.88
CA TYR A 195 1.37 15.90 -19.27
C TYR A 195 2.67 15.22 -19.74
N ALA A 196 2.64 13.91 -20.01
CA ALA A 196 3.84 13.14 -20.39
C ALA A 196 4.54 13.53 -21.72
N PRO A 197 3.90 14.26 -22.66
CA PRO A 197 4.62 14.82 -23.80
C PRO A 197 5.70 15.84 -23.40
N ASN A 198 5.44 16.62 -22.34
CA ASN A 198 6.29 17.75 -21.92
C ASN A 198 7.03 17.51 -20.60
N GLU A 199 6.57 16.56 -19.79
CA GLU A 199 7.18 16.18 -18.51
C GLU A 199 7.56 14.69 -18.54
N ARG A 200 8.74 14.35 -18.04
CA ARG A 200 9.30 12.99 -18.03
C ARG A 200 9.67 12.50 -16.64
N ASP A 201 9.82 13.41 -15.68
CA ASP A 201 10.08 13.06 -14.30
C ASP A 201 8.84 12.37 -13.70
N PRO A 202 8.94 11.10 -13.29
CA PRO A 202 7.82 10.37 -12.70
C PRO A 202 7.29 11.03 -11.43
N VAL A 203 8.15 11.70 -10.66
CA VAL A 203 7.75 12.39 -9.43
C VAL A 203 6.80 13.54 -9.77
N THR A 204 7.20 14.41 -10.69
CA THR A 204 6.38 15.53 -11.14
C THR A 204 5.10 15.06 -11.84
N LEU A 205 5.17 14.02 -12.69
CA LEU A 205 3.98 13.42 -13.29
C LEU A 205 3.00 12.89 -12.24
N THR A 206 3.51 12.31 -11.14
CA THR A 206 2.65 11.83 -10.04
C THR A 206 1.87 12.98 -9.42
N GLU A 207 2.51 14.12 -9.13
CA GLU A 207 1.80 15.30 -8.59
C GLU A 207 0.71 15.81 -9.54
N LEU A 208 0.99 15.86 -10.84
CA LEU A 208 0.01 16.28 -11.86
C LEU A 208 -1.17 15.30 -11.98
N VAL A 209 -0.89 14.01 -11.88
CA VAL A 209 -1.93 12.96 -11.84
C VAL A 209 -2.76 13.09 -10.57
N ARG A 210 -2.15 13.32 -9.40
CA ARG A 210 -2.89 13.57 -8.14
C ARG A 210 -3.85 14.74 -8.28
N GLY A 211 -3.42 15.86 -8.85
CA GLY A 211 -4.29 17.02 -9.12
C GLY A 211 -5.43 16.73 -10.13
N SER A 212 -5.22 15.78 -11.04
CA SER A 212 -6.27 15.29 -11.92
C SER A 212 -7.30 14.44 -11.14
N LEU A 213 -6.83 13.63 -10.19
CA LEU A 213 -7.65 12.81 -9.29
C LEU A 213 -8.30 13.58 -8.12
N ARG A 214 -8.38 14.92 -8.18
CA ARG A 214 -8.83 15.77 -7.07
C ARG A 214 -10.17 15.34 -6.46
N ARG A 215 -11.12 14.92 -7.29
CA ARG A 215 -12.45 14.46 -6.85
C ARG A 215 -12.34 13.20 -5.96
N HIS A 216 -11.47 12.28 -6.34
CA HIS A 216 -11.23 11.04 -5.61
C HIS A 216 -10.51 11.30 -4.29
N ILE A 217 -9.43 12.09 -4.32
CA ILE A 217 -8.63 12.44 -3.13
C ILE A 217 -9.49 13.22 -2.13
N SER A 218 -10.26 14.20 -2.63
CA SER A 218 -11.17 14.99 -1.80
C SER A 218 -12.23 14.13 -1.13
N HIS A 219 -12.89 13.24 -1.86
CA HIS A 219 -13.91 12.37 -1.27
C HIS A 219 -13.34 11.45 -0.17
N LEU A 220 -12.09 10.98 -0.34
CA LEU A 220 -11.43 10.12 0.63
C LEU A 220 -11.16 10.83 1.97
N HIS A 221 -10.80 12.12 1.93
CA HIS A 221 -10.38 12.87 3.12
C HIS A 221 -11.41 13.90 3.62
N ALA A 222 -12.43 14.20 2.82
CA ALA A 222 -13.52 15.12 3.12
C ALA A 222 -14.87 14.55 2.61
N PRO A 223 -15.32 13.38 3.10
CA PRO A 223 -16.55 12.73 2.61
C PRO A 223 -17.82 13.56 2.89
N ASP A 224 -17.79 14.43 3.89
CA ASP A 224 -18.84 15.40 4.25
C ASP A 224 -18.66 16.77 3.57
N GLY A 225 -17.72 16.88 2.62
CA GLY A 225 -17.38 18.13 1.94
C GLY A 225 -16.54 19.09 2.78
N THR A 226 -16.05 18.67 3.96
CA THR A 226 -15.19 19.50 4.83
C THR A 226 -13.88 18.79 5.12
N LEU A 227 -12.78 19.30 4.57
CA LEU A 227 -11.44 18.81 4.86
C LEU A 227 -10.96 19.41 6.18
N ARG A 228 -10.78 18.56 7.19
CA ARG A 228 -10.20 18.93 8.48
C ARG A 228 -8.72 18.64 8.44
N ALA A 229 -7.91 19.69 8.36
CA ALA A 229 -6.48 19.56 8.14
C ALA A 229 -5.68 20.51 9.03
N HIS A 230 -4.47 20.10 9.35
CA HIS A 230 -3.43 20.99 9.83
C HIS A 230 -2.78 21.67 8.64
N MET A 231 -2.12 22.80 8.88
CA MET A 231 -1.34 23.52 7.88
C MET A 231 0.10 23.67 8.36
N LEU A 232 1.03 23.87 7.44
CA LEU A 232 2.35 24.36 7.80
C LEU A 232 2.28 25.86 8.07
N ASP A 233 3.06 26.33 9.05
CA ASP A 233 3.34 27.75 9.14
C ASP A 233 4.15 28.20 7.91
N PRO A 234 3.86 29.38 7.31
CA PRO A 234 4.59 29.86 6.14
C PRO A 234 6.11 29.87 6.33
N ALA A 235 6.61 30.15 7.54
CA ALA A 235 8.04 30.11 7.82
C ALA A 235 8.63 28.70 7.62
N ILE A 236 7.92 27.64 7.98
CA ILE A 236 8.37 26.26 7.72
C ILE A 236 8.29 25.95 6.23
N GLU A 237 7.25 26.41 5.53
CA GLU A 237 7.15 26.20 4.08
C GLU A 237 8.32 26.84 3.34
N ASP A 238 8.73 28.04 3.72
CA ASP A 238 9.87 28.74 3.14
C ASP A 238 11.18 27.99 3.43
N VAL A 239 11.40 27.54 4.66
CA VAL A 239 12.64 26.79 4.97
C VAL A 239 12.69 25.45 4.25
N VAL A 240 11.56 24.73 4.16
CA VAL A 240 11.48 23.50 3.37
C VAL A 240 11.77 23.79 1.89
N ARG A 241 11.21 24.88 1.35
CA ARG A 241 11.40 25.30 -0.04
C ARG A 241 12.86 25.61 -0.35
N GLU A 242 13.54 26.36 0.52
CA GLU A 242 14.96 26.69 0.40
C GLU A 242 15.87 25.47 0.55
N ALA A 243 15.45 24.47 1.34
CA ALA A 243 16.17 23.22 1.53
C ALA A 243 16.03 22.24 0.36
N ILE A 244 15.17 22.51 -0.64
CA ILE A 244 15.06 21.65 -1.83
C ILE A 244 16.27 21.86 -2.73
N GLN A 245 17.02 20.77 -2.96
CA GLN A 245 18.16 20.75 -3.86
C GLN A 245 17.77 20.03 -5.15
N HIS A 246 18.04 20.68 -6.28
CA HIS A 246 17.81 20.13 -7.62
C HIS A 246 19.11 19.58 -8.19
N THR A 247 19.10 18.33 -8.62
CA THR A 247 20.22 17.66 -9.28
C THR A 247 19.79 17.07 -10.61
N ALA A 248 20.74 16.61 -11.41
CA ALA A 248 20.46 15.92 -12.68
C ALA A 248 19.65 14.61 -12.49
N THR A 249 19.68 14.01 -11.31
CA THR A 249 18.98 12.75 -11.00
C THR A 249 17.64 12.97 -10.28
N GLY A 250 17.29 14.21 -9.96
CA GLY A 250 16.01 14.56 -9.34
C GLY A 250 16.15 15.65 -8.28
N SER A 251 15.10 15.84 -7.49
CA SER A 251 15.10 16.81 -6.39
C SER A 251 15.01 16.10 -5.05
N TYR A 252 15.74 16.56 -4.04
CA TYR A 252 15.71 16.01 -2.69
C TYR A 252 15.70 17.12 -1.63
N LEU A 253 15.25 16.78 -0.42
CA LEU A 253 15.19 17.70 0.71
C LEU A 253 16.51 17.63 1.51
N ALA A 254 17.23 18.74 1.59
CA ALA A 254 18.46 18.91 2.35
C ALA A 254 18.22 19.78 3.60
N LEU A 255 17.26 19.36 4.44
CA LEU A 255 16.87 20.08 5.65
C LEU A 255 17.90 19.83 6.77
N ALA A 256 18.20 20.86 7.57
CA ALA A 256 19.06 20.71 8.73
C ALA A 256 18.44 19.71 9.75
N PRO A 257 19.24 18.79 10.35
CA PRO A 257 18.71 17.75 11.23
C PRO A 257 17.89 18.28 12.41
N ASP A 258 18.36 19.34 13.07
CA ASP A 258 17.68 19.93 14.24
C ASP A 258 16.29 20.44 13.86
N LEU A 259 16.20 21.13 12.72
CA LEU A 259 14.94 21.65 12.20
C LEU A 259 13.99 20.54 11.76
N ALA A 260 14.52 19.50 11.12
CA ALA A 260 13.74 18.33 10.75
C ALA A 260 13.12 17.68 11.99
N GLU A 261 13.90 17.49 13.06
CA GLU A 261 13.41 16.90 14.30
C GLU A 261 12.38 17.79 15.01
N GLU A 262 12.53 19.12 14.98
CA GLU A 262 11.51 20.04 15.51
C GLU A 262 10.15 19.89 14.80
N VAL A 263 10.16 19.89 13.47
CA VAL A 263 8.94 19.70 12.66
C VAL A 263 8.33 18.32 12.92
N LEU A 264 9.15 17.27 12.97
CA LEU A 264 8.72 15.91 13.24
C LEU A 264 8.13 15.76 14.65
N ALA A 265 8.79 16.28 15.67
CA ALA A 265 8.33 16.24 17.05
C ALA A 265 6.97 16.94 17.21
N HIS A 266 6.77 18.08 16.52
CA HIS A 266 5.48 18.75 16.50
C HIS A 266 4.42 17.89 15.80
N ALA A 267 4.71 17.37 14.61
CA ALA A 267 3.78 16.51 13.87
C ALA A 267 3.38 15.26 14.67
N ARG A 268 4.33 14.59 15.35
CA ARG A 268 4.08 13.42 16.23
C ARG A 268 3.10 13.78 17.36
N ARG A 269 3.31 14.94 18.01
CA ARG A 269 2.44 15.40 19.12
C ARG A 269 1.01 15.66 18.65
N VAL A 270 0.86 16.26 17.48
CA VAL A 270 -0.47 16.52 16.90
C VAL A 270 -1.14 15.22 16.46
N ALA A 271 -0.40 14.33 15.80
CA ALA A 271 -0.94 13.06 15.29
C ALA A 271 -1.42 12.11 16.39
N THR A 272 -0.74 12.08 17.56
CA THR A 272 -1.19 11.29 18.71
C THR A 272 -2.52 11.83 19.28
N GLY A 273 -2.71 13.16 19.28
CA GLY A 273 -3.96 13.80 19.70
C GLY A 273 -5.16 13.51 18.80
N THR A 274 -4.95 13.19 17.52
CA THR A 274 -6.03 12.94 16.55
C THR A 274 -6.36 11.45 16.36
N GLY A 275 -5.86 10.57 17.23
CA GLY A 275 -6.10 9.12 17.13
C GLY A 275 -5.52 8.52 15.85
N GLY A 276 -4.40 9.06 15.36
CA GLY A 276 -3.66 8.55 14.20
C GLY A 276 -4.16 9.02 12.84
N ARG A 277 -5.27 9.77 12.75
CA ARG A 277 -5.66 10.45 11.50
C ARG A 277 -5.07 11.85 11.46
N PHE A 278 -3.88 11.96 10.88
CA PHE A 278 -3.18 13.23 10.68
C PHE A 278 -3.24 13.62 9.20
N VAL A 279 -3.95 14.71 8.89
CA VAL A 279 -4.00 15.31 7.55
C VAL A 279 -3.32 16.68 7.60
N LEU A 280 -2.37 16.89 6.71
CA LEU A 280 -1.64 18.13 6.53
C LEU A 280 -1.92 18.68 5.13
N LEU A 281 -2.29 19.95 5.04
CA LEU A 281 -2.41 20.69 3.79
C LEU A 281 -1.18 21.57 3.63
N ALA A 282 -0.45 21.41 2.51
CA ALA A 282 0.79 22.12 2.21
C ALA A 282 0.74 22.73 0.80
N GLN A 283 1.68 23.65 0.49
CA GLN A 283 1.83 24.13 -0.87
C GLN A 283 2.26 23.02 -1.85
N PRO A 284 1.82 23.07 -3.13
CA PRO A 284 2.06 22.00 -4.11
C PRO A 284 3.54 21.65 -4.30
N ASP A 285 4.41 22.64 -4.23
CA ASP A 285 5.82 22.50 -4.54
C ASP A 285 6.62 21.86 -3.38
N VAL A 286 6.17 22.02 -2.14
CA VAL A 286 6.79 21.41 -0.94
C VAL A 286 6.10 20.11 -0.51
N ARG A 287 4.85 19.87 -0.92
CA ARG A 287 4.00 18.75 -0.47
C ARG A 287 4.71 17.40 -0.41
N ARG A 288 5.34 16.97 -1.50
CA ARG A 288 6.02 15.65 -1.58
C ARG A 288 7.20 15.54 -0.62
N PHE A 289 7.93 16.63 -0.41
CA PHE A 289 9.09 16.65 0.48
C PHE A 289 8.65 16.56 1.93
N VAL A 290 7.58 17.27 2.26
CA VAL A 290 6.92 17.20 3.57
C VAL A 290 6.34 15.80 3.80
N ARG A 291 5.67 15.19 2.80
CA ARG A 291 5.18 13.80 2.88
C ARG A 291 6.29 12.82 3.18
N ARG A 292 7.44 12.96 2.51
CA ARG A 292 8.61 12.10 2.72
C ARG A 292 9.27 12.32 4.07
N LEU A 293 9.33 13.56 4.55
CA LEU A 293 9.82 13.90 5.89
C LEU A 293 8.96 13.21 6.96
N LEU A 294 7.63 13.34 6.86
CA LEU A 294 6.69 12.83 7.85
C LEU A 294 6.54 11.31 7.86
N GLU A 295 6.80 10.62 6.74
CA GLU A 295 6.60 9.18 6.59
C GLU A 295 7.31 8.34 7.65
N VAL A 296 8.51 8.76 8.03
CA VAL A 296 9.41 8.03 8.90
C VAL A 296 8.85 7.94 10.33
N GLU A 297 8.21 9.02 10.77
CA GLU A 297 7.91 9.26 12.19
C GLU A 297 6.41 9.35 12.48
N VAL A 298 5.59 9.61 11.45
CA VAL A 298 4.14 9.64 11.54
C VAL A 298 3.57 8.69 10.47
N PRO A 299 3.66 7.36 10.69
CA PRO A 299 3.11 6.39 9.76
C PRO A 299 1.61 6.64 9.55
N GLY A 300 1.20 6.79 8.29
CA GLY A 300 -0.19 7.11 7.94
C GLY A 300 -0.52 8.61 7.87
N ALA A 301 0.46 9.50 8.03
CA ALA A 301 0.30 10.92 7.73
C ALA A 301 -0.13 11.13 6.27
N VAL A 302 -1.25 11.83 6.10
CA VAL A 302 -1.76 12.24 4.78
C VAL A 302 -1.30 13.67 4.53
N VAL A 303 -0.59 13.91 3.43
CA VAL A 303 -0.19 15.25 3.02
C VAL A 303 -0.81 15.57 1.67
N LEU A 304 -1.70 16.55 1.66
CA LEU A 304 -2.42 17.01 0.47
C LEU A 304 -1.91 18.39 0.04
N SER A 305 -2.19 18.73 -1.21
CA SER A 305 -1.99 20.07 -1.75
C SER A 305 -3.31 20.66 -2.27
N TYR A 306 -3.39 21.98 -2.39
CA TYR A 306 -4.61 22.66 -2.88
C TYR A 306 -5.12 22.17 -4.25
N PRO A 307 -4.27 21.89 -5.27
CA PRO A 307 -4.70 21.35 -6.56
C PRO A 307 -5.39 19.98 -6.47
N GLU A 308 -5.19 19.24 -5.38
CA GLU A 308 -5.80 17.94 -5.13
C GLU A 308 -7.20 18.05 -4.50
N LEU A 309 -7.63 19.28 -4.19
CA LEU A 309 -8.94 19.53 -3.60
C LEU A 309 -9.97 19.89 -4.67
N ASP A 310 -11.14 19.28 -4.58
CA ASP A 310 -12.32 19.69 -5.33
C ASP A 310 -12.71 21.11 -4.88
N PRO A 311 -13.00 22.04 -5.80
CA PRO A 311 -13.35 23.42 -5.45
C PRO A 311 -14.53 23.56 -4.48
N ALA A 312 -15.42 22.56 -4.41
CA ALA A 312 -16.55 22.56 -3.49
C ALA A 312 -16.17 22.20 -2.04
N VAL A 313 -14.97 21.66 -1.79
CA VAL A 313 -14.51 21.27 -0.46
C VAL A 313 -14.16 22.51 0.35
N ARG A 314 -14.70 22.60 1.56
CA ARG A 314 -14.32 23.61 2.55
C ARG A 314 -13.15 23.10 3.38
N VAL A 315 -12.16 23.96 3.62
CA VAL A 315 -11.02 23.63 4.49
C VAL A 315 -11.27 24.19 5.89
N GLU A 316 -11.26 23.31 6.88
CA GLU A 316 -11.31 23.64 8.30
C GLU A 316 -9.93 23.41 8.91
N THR A 317 -9.27 24.49 9.34
CA THR A 317 -7.93 24.44 9.92
C THR A 317 -8.02 23.99 11.39
N LEU A 318 -7.47 22.82 11.69
CA LEU A 318 -7.40 22.30 13.07
C LEU A 318 -6.26 22.94 13.88
N GLY A 319 -5.20 23.36 13.18
CA GLY A 319 -4.02 23.98 13.77
C GLY A 319 -2.91 24.17 12.74
N ARG A 320 -1.79 24.75 13.18
CA ARG A 320 -0.60 24.92 12.35
C ARG A 320 0.59 24.24 13.01
N LEU A 321 1.42 23.57 12.20
CA LEU A 321 2.74 23.17 12.61
C LEU A 321 3.65 24.39 12.55
N SER A 322 4.17 24.80 13.72
CA SER A 322 5.15 25.88 13.88
C SER A 322 6.46 25.32 14.45
N LEU A 323 7.54 26.09 14.32
CA LEU A 323 8.76 25.92 15.10
C LEU A 323 8.55 26.47 16.52
#